data_AF-A0A968ZR42-F1
#
_entry.id   AF-A0A968ZR42-F1
#
_cell.length_a   1.000
_cell.length_b   1.000
_cell.length_c   1.000
_cell.angle_alpha   90.00
_cell.angle_beta   90.00
_cell.angle_gamma   90.00
#
_symmetry.space_group_name_H-M   'P 1'
#
loop_
_entity.id
_entity.type
_entity.pdbx_description
1 polymer ?
#
loop_
_entity_poly.entity_id
_entity_poly.type
_entity_poly.pdbx_seq_one_letter_code
_entity_poly.pdbx_strand_id
1 'polypeptide(L)'
;MALQSFVSALGQRLKGRVWLLATGQQKLEDSEDESNISKLKDRFPPKLRVHLAPTNIRDVVHKRLLKKKKAQVGALESLFEAHRSDLSLYGYECEQLSKEQFLEVYPLLPGYVDLLMQITSNLRSRSTKAKGDDHAIRGLLQLLGELFREQNLGEQELGRLITLDNIFDVQQSALDNDVQTTLVRLFAHEDVVADGLAVRAAKAVALLELIQEQVPTTPALVAQCLYDRMGLGNQTSEVAQALEKLRELSLLSYSEKAGYKIQSSAGQEWARERDRYTVTPDASSEIVAQKLKELLGSAENPKYQGNGFRWAAYYSDGRQRQDERLQVPSELAVVTIDFRYVTKADDRADEWIKESANSSRIFGW
;
A
#
# COMPACT_ATOMS: atom_id res chain seq x y z
N MET A 1 42.11 -21.39 17.47
CA MET A 1 43.39 -21.21 18.20
C MET A 1 44.35 -20.21 17.56
N ALA A 2 44.41 -20.06 16.23
CA ALA A 2 45.41 -19.20 15.56
C ALA A 2 45.36 -17.68 15.93
N LEU A 3 44.16 -17.08 16.01
CA LEU A 3 44.02 -15.65 16.32
C LEU A 3 44.52 -15.29 17.74
N GLN A 4 44.35 -16.19 18.71
CA GLN A 4 44.76 -15.93 20.09
C GLN A 4 46.27 -15.88 20.24
N SER A 5 46.99 -16.83 19.64
CA SER A 5 48.44 -16.83 19.63
C SER A 5 48.99 -15.61 18.89
N PHE A 6 48.33 -15.19 17.81
CA PHE A 6 48.69 -13.98 17.07
C PHE A 6 48.53 -12.69 17.90
N VAL A 7 47.38 -12.49 18.54
CA VAL A 7 47.12 -11.31 19.41
C VAL A 7 48.07 -11.28 20.61
N SER A 8 48.35 -12.43 21.22
CA SER A 8 49.29 -12.51 22.35
C SER A 8 50.74 -12.19 21.94
N ALA A 9 51.18 -12.69 20.79
CA ALA A 9 52.50 -12.39 20.24
C ALA A 9 52.64 -10.90 19.86
N LEU A 10 51.59 -10.29 19.30
CA LEU A 10 51.54 -8.85 19.03
C LEU A 10 51.62 -8.03 20.32
N GLY A 11 50.87 -8.42 21.36
CA GLY A 11 50.90 -7.76 22.66
C GLY A 11 52.30 -7.79 23.31
N GLN A 12 52.97 -8.95 23.28
CA GLN A 12 54.33 -9.10 23.82
C GLN A 12 55.36 -8.28 23.05
N ARG A 13 55.33 -8.31 21.71
CA ARG A 13 56.34 -7.64 20.87
C ARG A 13 56.12 -6.14 20.76
N LEU A 14 54.88 -5.70 20.62
CA LEU A 14 54.54 -4.32 20.25
C LEU A 14 54.08 -3.49 21.45
N LYS A 15 53.90 -4.09 22.63
CA LYS A 15 53.64 -3.41 23.92
C LYS A 15 52.54 -2.33 23.82
N GLY A 16 51.43 -2.65 23.16
CA GLY A 16 50.27 -1.75 23.03
C GLY A 16 50.41 -0.63 21.98
N ARG A 17 51.46 -0.61 21.16
CA ARG A 17 51.63 0.38 20.08
C ARG A 17 50.79 0.11 18.83
N VAL A 18 50.07 -1.01 18.78
CA VAL A 18 49.27 -1.41 17.63
C VAL A 18 47.86 -1.73 18.06
N TRP A 19 46.89 -1.26 17.28
CA TRP A 19 45.49 -1.54 17.41
C TRP A 19 45.11 -2.71 16.52
N LEU A 20 44.37 -3.67 17.08
CA LEU A 20 43.80 -4.78 16.31
C LEU A 20 42.30 -4.50 16.13
N LEU A 21 41.88 -4.37 14.88
CA LEU A 21 40.47 -4.26 14.52
C LEU A 21 40.00 -5.59 13.95
N ALA A 22 38.87 -6.09 14.45
CA ALA A 22 38.21 -7.28 13.93
C ALA A 22 36.79 -6.92 13.50
N THR A 23 36.41 -7.32 12.29
CA THR A 23 35.06 -7.09 11.75
C THR A 23 34.30 -8.41 11.75
N GLY A 24 33.17 -8.47 12.45
CA GLY A 24 32.23 -9.59 12.42
C GLY A 24 31.07 -9.34 11.45
N GLN A 25 30.46 -10.41 10.95
CA GLN A 25 29.23 -10.32 10.16
C GLN A 25 28.00 -10.12 11.08
N GLN A 26 27.91 -10.81 12.21
CA GLN A 26 26.82 -10.60 13.17
C GLN A 26 27.30 -9.86 14.41
N LYS A 27 26.37 -9.22 15.14
CA LYS A 27 26.68 -8.74 16.47
C LYS A 27 27.07 -9.95 17.30
N LEU A 28 28.17 -9.81 18.05
CA LEU A 28 28.59 -10.86 18.98
C LEU A 28 27.44 -11.24 19.94
N GLU A 29 26.53 -10.31 20.23
CA GLU A 29 25.41 -10.47 21.16
C GLU A 29 24.27 -11.37 20.66
N ASP A 30 24.07 -11.48 19.34
CA ASP A 30 22.91 -12.18 18.74
C ASP A 30 23.15 -13.68 18.50
N SER A 31 24.34 -14.19 18.83
CA SER A 31 24.69 -15.61 18.62
C SER A 31 24.26 -16.48 19.81
N GLU A 32 23.44 -17.51 19.57
CA GLU A 32 22.98 -18.49 20.58
C GLU A 32 24.10 -19.41 21.11
N ASP A 33 25.27 -19.44 20.45
CA ASP A 33 26.43 -20.25 20.87
C ASP A 33 27.23 -19.59 22.03
N GLU A 34 26.80 -19.84 23.26
CA GLU A 34 27.34 -19.20 24.47
C GLU A 34 28.80 -19.57 24.82
N SER A 35 29.29 -20.77 24.47
CA SER A 35 30.53 -21.29 25.07
C SER A 35 31.83 -20.78 24.44
N ASN A 36 31.85 -20.58 23.12
CA ASN A 36 33.04 -20.13 22.39
C ASN A 36 33.04 -18.62 22.09
N ILE A 37 31.85 -18.01 21.97
CA ILE A 37 31.71 -16.59 21.63
C ILE A 37 31.85 -15.71 22.88
N SER A 38 31.46 -16.19 24.07
CA SER A 38 31.67 -15.48 25.36
C SER A 38 33.14 -15.13 25.62
N LYS A 39 34.05 -16.10 25.45
CA LYS A 39 35.52 -15.89 25.59
C LYS A 39 36.10 -14.91 24.56
N LEU A 40 35.39 -14.70 23.45
CA LEU A 40 35.77 -13.75 22.40
C LEU A 40 35.20 -12.36 22.71
N LYS A 41 33.98 -12.29 23.26
CA LYS A 41 33.33 -11.06 23.77
C LYS A 41 34.20 -10.36 24.82
N ASP A 42 34.78 -11.10 25.78
CA ASP A 42 35.63 -10.53 26.84
C ASP A 42 36.88 -9.81 26.31
N ARG A 43 37.32 -10.14 25.09
CA ARG A 43 38.51 -9.54 24.46
C ARG A 43 38.24 -8.18 23.83
N PHE A 44 36.97 -7.87 23.58
CA PHE A 44 36.53 -6.59 23.06
C PHE A 44 35.70 -5.91 24.15
N PRO A 45 36.27 -4.98 24.93
CA PRO A 45 35.53 -4.28 25.97
C PRO A 45 34.24 -3.66 25.40
N PRO A 46 33.08 -3.72 26.09
CA PRO A 46 31.82 -3.20 25.57
C PRO A 46 31.92 -1.77 25.04
N LYS A 47 32.71 -0.91 25.71
CA LYS A 47 32.94 0.49 25.31
C LYS A 47 33.66 0.67 23.97
N LEU A 48 34.34 -0.37 23.47
CA LEU A 48 35.10 -0.36 22.21
C LEU A 48 34.41 -1.18 21.11
N ARG A 49 33.26 -1.80 21.40
CA ARG A 49 32.46 -2.50 20.40
C ARG A 49 31.66 -1.47 19.61
N VAL A 50 31.99 -1.32 18.34
CA VAL A 50 31.25 -0.46 17.41
C VAL A 50 30.29 -1.33 16.63
N HIS A 51 29.01 -1.23 16.94
CA HIS A 51 27.95 -1.87 16.17
C HIS A 51 27.47 -0.90 15.09
N LEU A 52 27.27 -1.38 13.86
CA LEU A 52 26.53 -0.60 12.88
C LEU A 52 25.06 -0.55 13.35
N ALA A 53 24.63 0.64 13.76
CA ALA A 53 23.22 0.92 13.95
C ALA A 53 22.59 1.29 12.59
N PRO A 54 21.27 1.12 12.43
CA PRO A 54 20.53 1.64 11.29
C PRO A 54 20.81 3.13 10.99
N THR A 55 21.02 3.93 12.03
CA THR A 55 21.38 5.36 11.89
C THR A 55 22.72 5.58 11.17
N ASN A 56 23.67 4.64 11.27
CA ASN A 56 24.94 4.71 10.53
C ASN A 56 24.80 4.33 9.05
N ILE A 57 23.66 3.77 8.63
CA ILE A 57 23.41 3.40 7.23
C ILE A 57 23.37 4.64 6.35
N ARG A 58 22.64 5.67 6.80
CA ARG A 58 22.54 6.96 6.11
C ARG A 58 23.93 7.57 5.87
N ASP A 59 24.76 7.61 6.91
CA ASP A 59 26.14 8.11 6.81
C ASP A 59 27.00 7.32 5.82
N VAL A 60 26.87 5.99 5.81
CA VAL A 60 27.64 5.12 4.92
C VAL A 60 27.19 5.29 3.48
N VAL A 61 25.89 5.31 3.21
CA VAL A 61 25.33 5.58 1.87
C VAL A 61 25.82 6.92 1.37
N HIS A 62 25.69 7.97 2.19
CA HIS A 62 26.15 9.31 1.86
C HIS A 62 27.65 9.34 1.54
N LYS A 63 28.51 8.93 2.48
CA LYS A 63 29.96 9.07 2.36
C LYS A 63 30.56 8.17 1.29
N ARG A 64 29.97 6.99 1.05
CA ARG A 64 30.54 5.98 0.14
C ARG A 64 30.04 6.12 -1.30
N LEU A 65 28.76 6.43 -1.49
CA LEU A 65 28.13 6.44 -2.83
C LEU A 65 27.82 7.85 -3.31
N LEU A 66 27.39 8.75 -2.43
CA LEU A 66 26.80 10.03 -2.83
C LEU A 66 27.70 11.24 -2.63
N LYS A 67 28.93 11.06 -2.14
CA LYS A 67 29.85 12.18 -1.90
C LYS A 67 30.03 13.04 -3.16
N LYS A 68 29.67 14.32 -3.06
CA LYS A 68 29.70 15.26 -4.19
C LYS A 68 31.12 15.76 -4.48
N LYS A 69 31.39 16.02 -5.76
CA LYS A 69 32.58 16.75 -6.20
C LYS A 69 32.43 18.21 -5.75
N LYS A 70 33.46 18.77 -5.09
CA LYS A 70 33.42 20.15 -4.54
C LYS A 70 32.98 21.19 -5.57
N ALA A 71 33.42 21.05 -6.83
CA ALA A 71 33.08 21.97 -7.92
C ALA A 71 31.58 21.99 -8.28
N GLN A 72 30.82 20.95 -7.96
CA GLN A 72 29.40 20.81 -8.32
C GLN A 72 28.45 21.18 -7.18
N VAL A 73 28.97 21.44 -5.97
CA VAL A 73 28.15 21.74 -4.80
C VAL A 73 27.36 23.04 -4.99
N GLY A 74 28.00 24.11 -5.46
CA GLY A 74 27.33 25.40 -5.62
C GLY A 74 26.17 25.39 -6.62
N ALA A 75 26.26 24.58 -7.68
CA ALA A 75 25.18 24.40 -8.65
C ALA A 75 23.98 23.68 -8.02
N LEU A 76 24.23 22.63 -7.22
CA LEU A 76 23.17 21.91 -6.49
C LEU A 76 22.51 22.78 -5.40
N GLU A 77 23.30 23.60 -4.69
CA GLU A 77 22.75 24.55 -3.72
C GLU A 77 21.81 25.55 -4.38
N SER A 78 22.22 26.10 -5.51
CA SER A 78 21.39 27.06 -6.26
C SER A 78 20.11 26.40 -6.78
N LEU A 79 20.19 25.16 -7.25
CA LEU A 79 19.03 24.37 -7.67
C LEU A 79 18.07 24.11 -6.51
N PHE A 80 18.60 23.77 -5.33
CA PHE A 80 17.80 23.55 -4.14
C PHE A 80 17.04 24.82 -3.75
N GLU A 81 17.73 25.96 -3.65
CA GLU A 81 17.08 27.24 -3.30
C GLU A 81 15.98 27.63 -4.29
N ALA A 82 16.17 27.34 -5.58
CA ALA A 82 15.17 27.63 -6.61
C ALA A 82 13.90 26.77 -6.48
N HIS A 83 14.01 25.50 -6.04
CA HIS A 83 12.92 24.52 -6.08
C HIS A 83 12.56 23.90 -4.73
N ARG A 84 13.06 24.44 -3.60
CA ARG A 84 12.83 23.85 -2.27
C ARG A 84 11.34 23.73 -1.93
N SER A 85 10.53 24.68 -2.38
CA SER A 85 9.09 24.71 -2.12
C SER A 85 8.38 23.57 -2.84
N ASP A 86 8.65 23.37 -4.12
CA ASP A 86 8.07 22.28 -4.90
C ASP A 86 8.52 20.91 -4.34
N LEU A 87 9.81 20.80 -4.01
CA LEU A 87 10.36 19.59 -3.41
C LEU A 87 9.69 19.27 -2.06
N SER A 88 9.44 20.29 -1.23
CA SER A 88 8.78 20.14 0.08
C SER A 88 7.30 19.72 -0.05
N LEU A 89 6.61 20.17 -1.09
CA LEU A 89 5.19 19.87 -1.32
C LEU A 89 4.97 18.52 -2.02
N TYR A 90 5.85 18.17 -2.95
CA TYR A 90 5.62 17.08 -3.90
C TYR A 90 6.63 15.95 -3.79
N GLY A 91 7.76 16.12 -3.09
CA GLY A 91 8.70 15.05 -2.80
C GLY A 91 8.25 14.21 -1.61
N TYR A 92 8.55 12.91 -1.65
CA TYR A 92 8.35 12.00 -0.52
C TYR A 92 9.17 12.41 0.71
N GLU A 93 8.48 12.67 1.84
CA GLU A 93 9.05 13.04 3.14
C GLU A 93 10.08 14.19 3.06
N CYS A 94 9.70 15.28 2.38
CA CYS A 94 10.56 16.45 2.13
C CYS A 94 10.12 17.73 2.87
N GLU A 95 9.13 17.66 3.77
CA GLU A 95 8.51 18.83 4.40
C GLU A 95 9.51 19.68 5.19
N GLN A 96 10.50 19.04 5.83
CA GLN A 96 11.52 19.68 6.67
C GLN A 96 12.94 19.52 6.11
N LEU A 97 13.06 19.37 4.79
CA LEU A 97 14.34 19.11 4.14
C LEU A 97 15.28 20.32 4.25
N SER A 98 16.45 20.11 4.88
CA SER A 98 17.54 21.10 4.91
C SER A 98 18.38 21.05 3.63
N LYS A 99 19.07 22.14 3.31
CA LYS A 99 20.00 22.20 2.18
C LYS A 99 21.13 21.17 2.32
N GLU A 100 21.67 21.03 3.53
CA GLU A 100 22.73 20.07 3.84
C GLU A 100 22.24 18.64 3.60
N GLN A 101 21.07 18.30 4.13
CA GLN A 101 20.45 16.99 3.92
C GLN A 101 20.22 16.72 2.43
N PHE A 102 19.70 17.68 1.66
CA PHE A 102 19.53 17.54 0.21
C PHE A 102 20.85 17.24 -0.50
N LEU A 103 21.92 18.01 -0.22
CA LEU A 103 23.24 17.79 -0.81
C LEU A 103 23.80 16.41 -0.46
N GLU A 104 23.47 15.88 0.72
CA GLU A 104 23.92 14.57 1.17
C GLU A 104 23.25 13.43 0.41
N VAL A 105 21.95 13.55 0.11
CA VAL A 105 21.14 12.44 -0.43
C VAL A 105 20.88 12.52 -1.94
N TYR A 106 21.00 13.70 -2.57
CA TYR A 106 20.78 13.87 -4.01
C TYR A 106 21.52 12.81 -4.84
N PRO A 107 20.93 12.18 -5.88
CA PRO A 107 19.60 12.42 -6.43
C PRO A 107 18.47 11.61 -5.76
N LEU A 108 18.69 10.99 -4.60
CA LEU A 108 17.61 10.38 -3.80
C LEU A 108 16.84 11.46 -3.04
N LEU A 109 15.62 11.11 -2.63
CA LEU A 109 14.87 11.87 -1.63
C LEU A 109 15.28 11.42 -0.21
N PRO A 110 15.21 12.30 0.81
CA PRO A 110 15.67 11.99 2.18
C PRO A 110 14.98 10.76 2.79
N GLY A 111 13.65 10.65 2.63
CA GLY A 111 12.88 9.51 3.13
C GLY A 111 13.20 8.19 2.43
N TYR A 112 13.87 8.20 1.27
CA TYR A 112 14.11 6.98 0.50
C TYR A 112 15.02 6.00 1.23
N VAL A 113 15.97 6.44 2.05
CA VAL A 113 16.85 5.49 2.75
C VAL A 113 16.02 4.57 3.66
N ASP A 114 15.10 5.15 4.42
CA ASP A 114 14.24 4.41 5.33
C ASP A 114 13.19 3.59 4.56
N LEU A 115 12.58 4.20 3.53
CA LEU A 115 11.62 3.51 2.65
C LEU A 115 12.25 2.26 2.01
N LEU A 116 13.46 2.40 1.45
CA LEU A 116 14.18 1.28 0.84
C LEU A 116 14.59 0.22 1.86
N MET A 117 14.94 0.62 3.09
CA MET A 117 15.18 -0.35 4.16
C MET A 117 13.92 -1.16 4.50
N GLN A 118 12.76 -0.51 4.58
CA GLN A 118 11.49 -1.19 4.84
C GLN A 118 11.11 -2.12 3.69
N ILE A 119 11.21 -1.65 2.44
CA ILE A 119 10.93 -2.45 1.24
C ILE A 119 11.86 -3.66 1.18
N THR A 120 13.18 -3.47 1.30
CA THR A 120 14.16 -4.56 1.23
C THR A 120 14.02 -5.57 2.38
N SER A 121 13.62 -5.11 3.57
CA SER A 121 13.29 -5.99 4.70
C SER A 121 12.05 -6.86 4.40
N ASN A 122 10.99 -6.27 3.86
CA ASN A 122 9.76 -6.99 3.50
C ASN A 122 9.92 -7.91 2.29
N LEU A 123 10.71 -7.52 1.29
CA LEU A 123 11.10 -8.42 0.18
C LEU A 123 11.83 -9.65 0.72
N ARG A 124 12.73 -9.46 1.68
CA ARG A 124 13.51 -10.53 2.28
C ARG A 124 12.68 -11.48 3.13
N SER A 125 11.72 -10.96 3.90
CA SER A 125 10.87 -11.80 4.75
C SER A 125 9.95 -12.69 3.92
N ARG A 126 9.49 -12.22 2.75
CA ARG A 126 8.59 -12.93 1.85
C ARG A 126 9.32 -13.85 0.86
N SER A 127 10.48 -13.44 0.36
CA SER A 127 11.23 -14.18 -0.65
C SER A 127 12.09 -15.32 -0.08
N THR A 128 11.85 -16.55 -0.56
CA THR A 128 12.71 -17.71 -0.27
C THR A 128 14.12 -17.58 -0.83
N LYS A 129 14.32 -16.77 -1.89
CA LYS A 129 15.62 -16.53 -2.54
C LYS A 129 16.48 -15.49 -1.80
N ALA A 130 15.88 -14.64 -0.96
CA ALA A 130 16.56 -13.53 -0.28
C ALA A 130 16.94 -13.82 1.18
N LYS A 131 16.68 -15.03 1.70
CA LYS A 131 16.93 -15.45 3.09
C LYS A 131 18.43 -15.54 3.51
N GLY A 132 19.36 -15.03 2.69
CA GLY A 132 20.79 -15.35 2.81
C GLY A 132 21.71 -14.38 3.57
N ASP A 133 21.32 -13.15 3.91
CA ASP A 133 22.27 -12.18 4.47
C ASP A 133 21.66 -11.24 5.51
N ASP A 134 21.95 -11.39 6.80
CA ASP A 134 21.52 -10.46 7.90
C ASP A 134 22.00 -8.99 7.76
N HIS A 135 22.58 -8.62 6.63
CA HIS A 135 23.19 -7.33 6.36
C HIS A 135 22.31 -6.44 5.48
N ALA A 136 21.23 -5.88 6.05
CA ALA A 136 20.37 -4.90 5.38
C ALA A 136 21.15 -3.76 4.68
N ILE A 137 22.26 -3.33 5.28
CA ILE A 137 23.15 -2.27 4.78
C ILE A 137 23.84 -2.66 3.47
N ARG A 138 24.36 -3.90 3.40
CA ARG A 138 25.06 -4.38 2.20
C ARG A 138 24.07 -4.50 1.03
N GLY A 139 22.88 -5.03 1.30
CA GLY A 139 21.80 -5.10 0.31
C GLY A 139 21.40 -3.72 -0.21
N LEU A 140 21.22 -2.73 0.67
CA LEU A 140 20.92 -1.36 0.26
C LEU A 140 22.05 -0.74 -0.58
N LEU A 141 23.31 -0.90 -0.18
CA LEU A 141 24.46 -0.39 -0.94
C LEU A 141 24.59 -1.05 -2.32
N GLN A 142 24.28 -2.35 -2.41
CA GLN A 142 24.26 -3.07 -3.68
C GLN A 142 23.14 -2.57 -4.58
N LEU A 143 21.91 -2.46 -4.06
CA LEU A 143 20.76 -1.90 -4.76
C LEU A 143 21.07 -0.51 -5.31
N LEU A 144 21.56 0.40 -4.47
CA LEU A 144 21.90 1.76 -4.89
C LEU A 144 23.03 1.74 -5.94
N GLY A 145 24.04 0.88 -5.77
CA GLY A 145 25.13 0.74 -6.74
C GLY A 145 24.71 0.15 -8.10
N GLU A 146 23.72 -0.75 -8.13
CA GLU A 146 23.08 -1.24 -9.36
C GLU A 146 22.24 -0.15 -10.01
N LEU A 147 21.40 0.52 -9.22
CA LEU A 147 20.58 1.64 -9.66
C LEU A 147 21.41 2.76 -10.30
N PHE A 148 22.52 3.19 -9.67
CA PHE A 148 23.39 4.23 -10.24
C PHE A 148 23.99 3.82 -11.59
N ARG A 149 24.24 2.52 -11.79
CA ARG A 149 24.78 1.99 -13.05
C ARG A 149 23.72 1.84 -14.12
N GLU A 150 22.57 1.25 -13.79
CA GLU A 150 21.50 1.00 -14.77
C GLU A 150 20.83 2.29 -15.26
N GLN A 151 20.70 3.28 -14.38
CA GLN A 151 20.04 4.55 -14.70
C GLN A 151 21.01 5.61 -15.24
N ASN A 152 22.31 5.30 -15.37
CA ASN A 152 23.36 6.22 -15.81
C ASN A 152 23.29 7.61 -15.13
N LEU A 153 23.01 7.63 -13.82
CA LEU A 153 22.65 8.87 -13.10
C LEU A 153 23.75 9.93 -13.11
N GLY A 154 25.01 9.53 -13.34
CA GLY A 154 26.13 10.46 -13.49
C GLY A 154 26.10 11.28 -14.78
N GLU A 155 25.34 10.85 -15.79
CA GLU A 155 25.21 11.50 -17.11
C GLU A 155 23.87 12.24 -17.26
N GLN A 156 22.96 12.08 -16.29
CA GLN A 156 21.66 12.74 -16.29
C GLN A 156 21.78 14.25 -16.04
N GLU A 157 20.79 14.99 -16.50
CA GLU A 157 20.67 16.42 -16.24
C GLU A 157 20.56 16.73 -14.73
N LEU A 158 21.09 17.90 -14.34
CA LEU A 158 20.96 18.40 -12.98
C LEU A 158 19.48 18.58 -12.61
N GLY A 159 19.08 18.08 -11.45
CA GLY A 159 17.70 18.12 -10.97
C GLY A 159 16.87 16.88 -11.29
N ARG A 160 17.43 15.87 -11.98
CA ARG A 160 16.83 14.54 -12.03
C ARG A 160 16.87 13.89 -10.65
N LEU A 161 15.74 13.32 -10.23
CA LEU A 161 15.60 12.58 -8.99
C LEU A 161 15.33 11.11 -9.28
N ILE A 162 15.77 10.24 -8.36
CA ILE A 162 15.44 8.83 -8.38
C ILE A 162 14.01 8.65 -7.90
N THR A 163 13.26 7.83 -8.63
CA THR A 163 11.88 7.48 -8.27
C THR A 163 11.74 5.99 -8.01
N LEU A 164 10.61 5.62 -7.39
CA LEU A 164 10.37 4.26 -6.93
C LEU A 164 10.24 3.26 -8.10
N ASP A 165 9.82 3.71 -9.28
CA ASP A 165 9.84 2.88 -10.50
C ASP A 165 11.26 2.52 -10.95
N ASN A 166 12.26 3.40 -10.73
CA ASN A 166 13.66 3.04 -11.00
C ASN A 166 14.16 1.96 -10.03
N ILE A 167 13.72 2.03 -8.77
CA ILE A 167 14.04 1.02 -7.75
C ILE A 167 13.39 -0.32 -8.10
N PHE A 168 12.14 -0.29 -8.57
CA PHE A 168 11.43 -1.48 -9.02
C PHE A 168 12.20 -2.19 -10.12
N ASP A 169 12.73 -1.46 -11.11
CA ASP A 169 13.44 -2.07 -12.23
C ASP A 169 14.65 -2.90 -11.79
N VAL A 170 15.34 -2.46 -10.73
CA VAL A 170 16.48 -3.17 -10.11
C VAL A 170 16.01 -4.34 -9.22
N GLN A 171 14.89 -4.19 -8.50
CA GLN A 171 14.47 -5.11 -7.44
C GLN A 171 13.36 -6.09 -7.83
N GLN A 172 12.78 -5.98 -9.03
CA GLN A 172 11.63 -6.78 -9.46
C GLN A 172 11.86 -8.31 -9.34
N SER A 173 13.11 -8.77 -9.52
CA SER A 173 13.46 -10.19 -9.39
C SER A 173 13.38 -10.73 -7.96
N ALA A 174 13.35 -9.85 -6.96
CA ALA A 174 13.24 -10.20 -5.55
C ALA A 174 11.78 -10.38 -5.10
N LEU A 175 10.81 -9.90 -5.89
CA LEU A 175 9.38 -10.10 -5.62
C LEU A 175 9.01 -11.58 -5.71
N ASP A 176 7.93 -11.99 -5.05
CA ASP A 176 7.45 -13.37 -5.15
C ASP A 176 7.01 -13.73 -6.57
N ASN A 177 7.17 -14.99 -6.97
CA ASN A 177 6.89 -15.45 -8.34
C ASN A 177 5.44 -15.15 -8.79
N ASP A 178 4.47 -15.22 -7.88
CA ASP A 178 3.07 -14.93 -8.17
C ASP A 178 2.85 -13.45 -8.50
N VAL A 179 3.52 -12.56 -7.76
CA VAL A 179 3.51 -11.11 -8.01
C VAL A 179 4.22 -10.82 -9.33
N GLN A 180 5.38 -11.43 -9.59
CA GLN A 180 6.09 -11.28 -10.87
C GLN A 180 5.22 -11.71 -12.06
N THR A 181 4.57 -12.86 -11.97
CA THR A 181 3.69 -13.38 -13.03
C THR A 181 2.52 -12.43 -13.29
N THR A 182 1.95 -11.87 -12.22
CA THR A 182 0.87 -10.89 -12.32
C THR A 182 1.36 -9.60 -13.00
N LEU A 183 2.54 -9.10 -12.62
CA LEU A 183 3.13 -7.89 -13.19
C LEU A 183 3.51 -8.06 -14.66
N VAL A 184 4.00 -9.23 -15.07
CA VAL A 184 4.26 -9.54 -16.49
C VAL A 184 2.98 -9.40 -17.32
N ARG A 185 1.84 -9.88 -16.82
CA ARG A 185 0.54 -9.74 -17.50
C ARG A 185 0.07 -8.28 -17.50
N LEU A 186 0.24 -7.58 -16.37
CA LEU A 186 -0.10 -6.16 -16.23
C LEU A 186 0.64 -5.32 -17.26
N PHE A 187 1.96 -5.50 -17.40
CA PHE A 187 2.79 -4.76 -18.34
C PHE A 187 2.66 -5.21 -19.79
N ALA A 188 1.99 -6.34 -20.06
CA ALA A 188 1.66 -6.78 -21.41
C ALA A 188 0.29 -6.24 -21.89
N HIS A 189 -0.50 -5.63 -21.02
CA HIS A 189 -1.82 -5.09 -21.36
C HIS A 189 -1.69 -3.85 -22.26
N GLU A 190 -2.37 -3.84 -23.42
CA GLU A 190 -2.22 -2.79 -24.45
C GLU A 190 -2.45 -1.38 -23.91
N ASP A 191 -3.53 -1.18 -23.14
CA ASP A 191 -3.86 0.12 -22.52
C ASP A 191 -2.84 0.60 -21.47
N VAL A 192 -2.05 -0.32 -20.90
CA VAL A 192 -1.00 0.01 -19.94
C VAL A 192 0.30 0.31 -20.68
N VAL A 193 0.65 -0.48 -21.69
CA VAL A 193 1.85 -0.24 -22.52
C VAL A 193 1.81 1.13 -23.18
N ALA A 194 0.63 1.57 -23.63
CA ALA A 194 0.43 2.88 -24.24
C ALA A 194 0.57 4.06 -23.25
N ASP A 195 0.58 3.79 -21.93
CA ASP A 195 0.51 4.79 -20.87
C ASP A 195 1.72 4.67 -19.94
N GLY A 196 2.74 5.47 -20.23
CA GLY A 196 3.98 5.47 -19.46
C GLY A 196 3.77 5.79 -17.97
N LEU A 197 2.78 6.63 -17.62
CA LEU A 197 2.50 6.94 -16.23
C LEU A 197 1.83 5.76 -15.52
N ALA A 198 0.91 5.06 -16.19
CA ALA A 198 0.31 3.84 -15.65
C ALA A 198 1.36 2.75 -15.37
N VAL A 199 2.34 2.56 -16.27
CA VAL A 199 3.47 1.65 -16.03
C VAL A 199 4.24 2.06 -14.78
N ARG A 200 4.63 3.34 -14.67
CA ARG A 200 5.39 3.85 -13.51
C ARG A 200 4.59 3.74 -12.21
N ALA A 201 3.30 4.05 -12.23
CA ALA A 201 2.40 3.92 -11.09
C ALA A 201 2.27 2.47 -10.63
N ALA A 202 2.10 1.51 -11.55
CA ALA A 202 2.04 0.09 -11.21
C ALA A 202 3.35 -0.41 -10.57
N LYS A 203 4.51 0.01 -11.09
CA LYS A 203 5.82 -0.30 -10.51
C LYS A 203 5.96 0.24 -9.08
N ALA A 204 5.55 1.48 -8.85
CA ALA A 204 5.56 2.09 -7.51
C ALA A 204 4.61 1.38 -6.55
N VAL A 205 3.37 1.07 -6.97
CA VAL A 205 2.39 0.32 -6.17
C VAL A 205 2.93 -1.05 -5.77
N ALA A 206 3.58 -1.77 -6.69
CA ALA A 206 4.15 -3.10 -6.40
C ALA A 206 5.18 -3.07 -5.26
N LEU A 207 5.93 -1.97 -5.11
CA LEU A 207 6.87 -1.80 -4.00
C LEU A 207 6.20 -1.24 -2.74
N LEU A 208 5.28 -0.29 -2.87
CA LEU A 208 4.56 0.31 -1.73
C LEU A 208 3.63 -0.71 -1.05
N GLU A 209 3.11 -1.69 -1.80
CA GLU A 209 2.31 -2.78 -1.25
C GLU A 209 3.03 -3.53 -0.12
N LEU A 210 4.35 -3.61 -0.20
CA LEU A 210 5.18 -4.31 0.79
C LEU A 210 5.22 -3.62 2.16
N ILE A 211 4.82 -2.35 2.24
CA ILE A 211 4.81 -1.54 3.47
C ILE A 211 3.42 -1.02 3.83
N GLN A 212 2.35 -1.58 3.25
CA GLN A 212 0.97 -1.14 3.48
C GLN A 212 0.48 -1.26 4.92
N GLU A 213 1.14 -2.11 5.72
CA GLU A 213 0.85 -2.22 7.14
C GLU A 213 1.26 -0.96 7.92
N GLN A 214 2.27 -0.23 7.43
CA GLN A 214 2.78 0.99 8.04
C GLN A 214 2.17 2.23 7.38
N VAL A 215 2.11 2.27 6.04
CA VAL A 215 1.65 3.43 5.28
C VAL A 215 0.74 2.98 4.13
N PRO A 216 -0.51 3.47 4.06
CA PRO A 216 -1.42 3.09 2.97
C PRO A 216 -0.93 3.63 1.62
N THR A 217 -1.08 2.82 0.57
CA THR A 217 -0.69 3.18 -0.81
C THR A 217 -1.73 4.11 -1.44
N THR A 218 -1.66 5.39 -1.10
CA THR A 218 -2.56 6.43 -1.62
C THR A 218 -2.04 7.04 -2.93
N PRO A 219 -2.89 7.68 -3.75
CA PRO A 219 -2.44 8.40 -4.95
C PRO A 219 -1.39 9.47 -4.66
N ALA A 220 -1.53 10.20 -3.54
CA ALA A 220 -0.58 11.22 -3.12
C ALA A 220 0.80 10.59 -2.82
N LEU A 221 0.83 9.48 -2.09
CA LEU A 221 2.08 8.76 -1.80
C LEU A 221 2.75 8.26 -3.08
N VAL A 222 1.97 7.66 -4.00
CA VAL A 222 2.50 7.18 -5.29
C VAL A 222 3.07 8.37 -6.09
N ALA A 223 2.37 9.51 -6.14
CA ALA A 223 2.86 10.69 -6.83
C ALA A 223 4.14 11.25 -6.22
N GLN A 224 4.24 11.31 -4.89
CA GLN A 224 5.44 11.73 -4.19
C GLN A 224 6.64 10.80 -4.45
N CYS A 225 6.39 9.50 -4.55
CA CYS A 225 7.39 8.49 -4.89
C CYS A 225 7.74 8.45 -6.39
N LEU A 226 6.99 9.15 -7.24
CA LEU A 226 7.24 9.28 -8.68
C LEU A 226 7.74 10.68 -9.07
N TYR A 227 8.04 11.53 -8.08
CA TYR A 227 8.57 12.87 -8.28
C TYR A 227 10.01 12.83 -8.84
N ASP A 228 10.14 12.96 -10.16
CA ASP A 228 11.36 12.59 -10.88
C ASP A 228 12.26 13.76 -11.32
N ARG A 229 11.80 14.99 -11.12
CA ARG A 229 12.54 16.19 -11.48
C ARG A 229 12.21 17.33 -10.51
N MET A 230 13.26 18.05 -10.09
CA MET A 230 13.13 19.28 -9.31
C MET A 230 12.33 20.33 -10.09
N GLY A 231 11.36 20.97 -9.43
CA GLY A 231 10.50 21.98 -10.04
C GLY A 231 9.33 21.41 -10.85
N LEU A 232 9.14 20.09 -10.85
CA LEU A 232 7.92 19.49 -11.34
C LEU A 232 6.76 19.89 -10.41
N GLY A 233 5.60 20.19 -10.98
CA GLY A 233 4.42 20.56 -10.21
C GLY A 233 3.72 19.35 -9.58
N ASN A 234 2.52 19.60 -9.06
CA ASN A 234 1.66 18.54 -8.53
C ASN A 234 1.27 17.55 -9.63
N GLN A 235 1.57 16.25 -9.45
CA GLN A 235 1.15 15.17 -10.35
C GLN A 235 0.09 14.24 -9.74
N THR A 236 -0.46 14.60 -8.58
CA THR A 236 -1.37 13.72 -7.84
C THR A 236 -2.63 13.38 -8.62
N SER A 237 -3.15 14.31 -9.44
CA SER A 237 -4.36 14.09 -10.23
C SER A 237 -4.10 13.09 -11.36
N GLU A 238 -3.01 13.26 -12.08
CA GLU A 238 -2.59 12.41 -13.20
C GLU A 238 -2.28 11.00 -12.71
N VAL A 239 -1.58 10.88 -11.58
CA VAL A 239 -1.32 9.59 -10.94
C VAL A 239 -2.61 8.94 -10.43
N ALA A 240 -3.54 9.71 -9.85
CA ALA A 240 -4.83 9.18 -9.44
C ALA A 240 -5.63 8.64 -10.63
N GLN A 241 -5.64 9.34 -11.77
CA GLN A 241 -6.28 8.86 -12.99
C GLN A 241 -5.62 7.58 -13.53
N ALA A 242 -4.29 7.51 -13.51
CA ALA A 242 -3.57 6.30 -13.93
C ALA A 242 -3.88 5.09 -13.01
N LEU A 243 -3.94 5.31 -11.70
CA LEU A 243 -4.31 4.27 -10.73
C LEU A 243 -5.76 3.81 -10.89
N GLU A 244 -6.68 4.75 -11.15
CA GLU A 244 -8.09 4.43 -11.39
C GLU A 244 -8.27 3.64 -12.69
N LYS A 245 -7.59 4.04 -13.77
CA LYS A 245 -7.55 3.26 -15.03
C LYS A 245 -7.09 1.83 -14.80
N LEU A 246 -6.00 1.63 -14.04
CA LEU A 246 -5.52 0.29 -13.70
C LEU A 246 -6.51 -0.50 -12.83
N ARG A 247 -7.30 0.18 -11.98
CA ARG A 247 -8.38 -0.43 -11.18
C ARG A 247 -9.55 -0.86 -12.06
N GLU A 248 -9.98 -0.02 -13.00
CA GLU A 248 -11.05 -0.34 -13.97
C GLU A 248 -10.69 -1.55 -14.83
N LEU A 249 -9.41 -1.67 -15.23
CA LEU A 249 -8.87 -2.85 -15.92
C LEU A 249 -8.73 -4.09 -15.02
N SER A 250 -9.14 -4.01 -13.74
CA SER A 250 -8.98 -5.08 -12.74
C SER A 250 -7.53 -5.51 -12.51
N LEU A 251 -6.56 -4.65 -12.82
CA LEU A 251 -5.13 -4.89 -12.61
C LEU A 251 -4.67 -4.47 -11.21
N LEU A 252 -5.33 -3.46 -10.64
CA LEU A 252 -5.21 -3.07 -9.24
C LEU A 252 -6.53 -3.29 -8.49
N SER A 253 -6.43 -3.45 -7.18
CA SER A 253 -7.57 -3.26 -6.28
C SER A 253 -7.30 -2.16 -5.27
N TYR A 254 -8.37 -1.61 -4.71
CA TYR A 254 -8.33 -0.54 -3.73
C TYR A 254 -9.04 -0.97 -2.45
N SER A 255 -8.45 -0.64 -1.31
CA SER A 255 -9.07 -0.77 0.02
C SER A 255 -8.86 0.54 0.79
N GLU A 256 -9.89 1.01 1.50
CA GLU A 256 -9.79 2.24 2.30
C GLU A 256 -8.67 2.16 3.36
N LYS A 257 -8.40 0.96 3.89
CA LYS A 257 -7.39 0.76 4.94
C LYS A 257 -5.95 0.70 4.38
N ALA A 258 -5.76 0.04 3.23
CA ALA A 258 -4.43 -0.29 2.72
C ALA A 258 -4.03 0.53 1.48
N GLY A 259 -5.00 1.16 0.80
CA GLY A 259 -4.79 1.84 -0.48
C GLY A 259 -4.81 0.88 -1.67
N TYR A 260 -4.08 1.26 -2.73
CA TYR A 260 -3.96 0.50 -3.97
C TYR A 260 -2.98 -0.67 -3.84
N LYS A 261 -3.36 -1.85 -4.32
CA LYS A 261 -2.51 -3.05 -4.35
C LYS A 261 -2.61 -3.76 -5.70
N ILE A 262 -1.60 -4.56 -6.04
CA ILE A 262 -1.63 -5.40 -7.23
C ILE A 262 -2.73 -6.45 -7.08
N GLN A 263 -3.60 -6.58 -8.09
CA GLN A 263 -4.64 -7.59 -8.06
C GLN A 263 -4.07 -8.95 -8.46
N SER A 264 -4.04 -9.91 -7.53
CA SER A 264 -3.59 -11.27 -7.80
C SER A 264 -4.45 -11.96 -8.87
N SER A 265 -3.91 -12.98 -9.54
CA SER A 265 -4.65 -13.80 -10.51
C SER A 265 -5.96 -14.36 -9.94
N ALA A 266 -5.93 -14.89 -8.71
CA ALA A 266 -7.12 -15.37 -8.01
C ALA A 266 -8.12 -14.23 -7.74
N GLY A 267 -7.63 -13.03 -7.39
CA GLY A 267 -8.47 -11.85 -7.22
C GLY A 267 -9.11 -11.38 -8.53
N GLN A 268 -8.39 -11.48 -9.66
CA GLN A 268 -8.92 -11.17 -10.99
C GLN A 268 -9.99 -12.19 -11.41
N GLU A 269 -9.76 -13.47 -11.16
CA GLU A 269 -10.72 -14.54 -11.42
C GLU A 269 -11.99 -14.36 -10.59
N TRP A 270 -11.86 -14.05 -9.30
CA TRP A 270 -13.00 -13.77 -8.44
C TRP A 270 -13.76 -12.51 -8.87
N ALA A 271 -13.06 -11.45 -9.27
CA ALA A 271 -13.71 -10.24 -9.81
C ALA A 271 -14.49 -10.56 -11.09
N ARG A 272 -13.89 -11.30 -12.02
CA ARG A 272 -14.57 -11.77 -13.24
C ARG A 272 -15.76 -12.67 -12.93
N GLU A 273 -15.64 -13.55 -11.94
CA GLU A 273 -16.73 -14.42 -11.53
C GLU A 273 -17.86 -13.63 -10.88
N ARG A 274 -17.56 -12.70 -9.98
CA ARG A 274 -18.52 -11.76 -9.41
C ARG A 274 -19.25 -10.98 -10.50
N ASP A 275 -18.52 -10.45 -11.50
CA ASP A 275 -19.10 -9.63 -12.56
C ASP A 275 -19.97 -10.47 -13.53
N ARG A 276 -19.76 -11.80 -13.61
CA ARG A 276 -20.67 -12.71 -14.31
C ARG A 276 -22.01 -12.86 -13.60
N TYR A 277 -22.06 -12.72 -12.28
CA TYR A 277 -23.31 -12.71 -11.53
C TYR A 277 -23.96 -11.32 -11.66
N THR A 278 -24.69 -11.12 -12.76
CA THR A 278 -25.59 -9.96 -12.86
C THR A 278 -26.78 -10.21 -11.93
N VAL A 279 -26.82 -9.49 -10.80
CA VAL A 279 -27.99 -9.50 -9.91
C VAL A 279 -29.17 -8.91 -10.70
N THR A 280 -30.12 -9.76 -11.07
CA THR A 280 -31.31 -9.28 -11.74
C THR A 280 -32.16 -8.45 -10.77
N PRO A 281 -32.88 -7.43 -11.25
CA PRO A 281 -33.83 -6.70 -10.41
C PRO A 281 -34.87 -7.63 -9.75
N ASP A 282 -35.21 -8.73 -10.43
CA ASP A 282 -36.12 -9.75 -9.93
C ASP A 282 -35.55 -10.51 -8.72
N ALA A 283 -34.29 -10.96 -8.78
CA ALA A 283 -33.62 -11.62 -7.65
C ALA A 283 -33.47 -10.68 -6.43
N SER A 284 -33.23 -9.38 -6.67
CA SER A 284 -33.20 -8.38 -5.60
C SER A 284 -34.58 -8.23 -4.93
N SER A 285 -35.63 -8.16 -5.75
CA SER A 285 -37.01 -8.02 -5.28
C SER A 285 -37.48 -9.24 -4.47
N GLU A 286 -37.10 -10.45 -4.89
CA GLU A 286 -37.38 -11.70 -4.16
C GLU A 286 -36.74 -11.71 -2.77
N ILE A 287 -35.46 -11.32 -2.66
CA ILE A 287 -34.75 -11.25 -1.38
C ILE A 287 -35.40 -10.22 -0.45
N VAL A 288 -35.81 -9.06 -0.98
CA VAL A 288 -36.51 -8.03 -0.21
C VAL A 288 -37.85 -8.54 0.31
N ALA A 289 -38.65 -9.18 -0.54
CA ALA A 289 -39.93 -9.78 -0.15
C ALA A 289 -39.76 -10.83 0.96
N GLN A 290 -38.77 -11.71 0.83
CA GLN A 290 -38.46 -12.72 1.84
C GLN A 290 -38.04 -12.11 3.18
N LYS A 291 -37.16 -11.10 3.16
CA LYS A 291 -36.73 -10.42 4.39
C LYS A 291 -37.85 -9.64 5.07
N LEU A 292 -38.72 -8.99 4.30
CA LEU A 292 -39.91 -8.33 4.84
C LEU A 292 -40.84 -9.33 5.53
N LYS A 293 -41.06 -10.50 4.91
CA LYS A 293 -41.85 -11.58 5.50
C LYS A 293 -41.25 -12.11 6.81
N GLU A 294 -39.93 -12.29 6.87
CA GLU A 294 -39.23 -12.70 8.10
C GLU A 294 -39.38 -11.65 9.21
N LEU A 295 -39.20 -10.37 8.89
CA LEU A 295 -39.34 -9.26 9.85
C LEU A 295 -40.76 -9.17 10.40
N LEU A 296 -41.77 -9.24 9.52
CA LEU A 296 -43.19 -9.23 9.91
C LEU A 296 -43.58 -10.42 10.80
N GLY A 297 -42.99 -11.60 10.55
CA GLY A 297 -43.21 -12.77 11.40
C GLY A 297 -42.68 -12.61 12.83
N SER A 298 -41.70 -11.72 13.03
CA SER A 298 -41.11 -11.39 14.34
C SER A 298 -41.66 -10.11 14.97
N ALA A 299 -42.43 -9.32 14.22
CA ALA A 299 -42.96 -8.04 14.69
C ALA A 299 -44.12 -8.25 15.68
N GLU A 300 -44.15 -7.47 16.75
CA GLU A 300 -45.30 -7.47 17.67
C GLU A 300 -46.57 -7.01 16.94
N ASN A 301 -47.69 -7.65 17.27
CA ASN A 301 -48.99 -7.28 16.72
C ASN A 301 -49.45 -5.92 17.29
N PRO A 302 -49.92 -4.99 16.45
CA PRO A 302 -50.42 -3.70 16.89
C PRO A 302 -51.61 -3.86 17.81
N LYS A 303 -51.67 -3.01 18.84
CA LYS A 303 -52.76 -3.01 19.81
C LYS A 303 -53.51 -1.69 19.72
N TYR A 304 -54.84 -1.76 19.65
CA TYR A 304 -55.72 -0.61 19.74
C TYR A 304 -56.81 -0.89 20.77
N GLN A 305 -56.96 0.02 21.75
CA GLN A 305 -57.91 -0.10 22.87
C GLN A 305 -57.84 -1.47 23.61
N GLY A 306 -56.63 -2.02 23.76
CA GLY A 306 -56.39 -3.30 24.44
C GLY A 306 -56.58 -4.55 23.56
N ASN A 307 -57.13 -4.41 22.35
CA ASN A 307 -57.26 -5.50 21.39
C ASN A 307 -56.04 -5.57 20.46
N GLY A 308 -55.51 -6.77 20.27
CA GLY A 308 -54.42 -7.02 19.31
C GLY A 308 -54.97 -7.31 17.92
N PHE A 309 -54.35 -6.73 16.89
CA PHE A 309 -54.70 -6.93 15.49
C PHE A 309 -53.51 -7.54 14.77
N ARG A 310 -53.74 -8.51 13.88
CA ARG A 310 -52.64 -9.10 13.11
C ARG A 310 -52.26 -8.21 11.93
N TRP A 311 -51.00 -8.32 11.52
CA TRP A 311 -50.51 -7.72 10.28
C TRP A 311 -51.05 -8.46 9.05
N ALA A 312 -51.59 -7.71 8.10
CA ALA A 312 -51.81 -8.13 6.72
C ALA A 312 -50.82 -7.37 5.82
N ALA A 313 -49.83 -8.04 5.25
CA ALA A 313 -48.76 -7.43 4.50
C ALA A 313 -48.76 -7.84 3.03
N TYR A 314 -48.63 -6.84 2.17
CA TYR A 314 -48.51 -6.97 0.72
C TYR A 314 -47.19 -6.37 0.25
N TYR A 315 -46.71 -6.81 -0.91
CA TYR A 315 -45.47 -6.34 -1.51
C TYR A 315 -45.60 -6.09 -3.00
N SER A 316 -45.06 -4.98 -3.46
CA SER A 316 -44.97 -4.65 -4.89
C SER A 316 -43.60 -4.08 -5.26
N ASP A 317 -43.12 -4.37 -6.46
CA ASP A 317 -41.83 -3.86 -6.97
C ASP A 317 -41.99 -2.87 -8.15
N GLY A 318 -43.24 -2.52 -8.48
CA GLY A 318 -43.57 -1.64 -9.61
C GLY A 318 -43.27 -2.25 -10.98
N ARG A 319 -42.91 -3.54 -11.04
CA ARG A 319 -42.52 -4.27 -12.24
C ARG A 319 -43.31 -5.57 -12.36
N GLN A 320 -42.76 -6.66 -11.85
CA GLN A 320 -43.33 -8.01 -12.03
C GLN A 320 -44.14 -8.48 -10.83
N ARG A 321 -43.84 -7.97 -9.62
CA ARG A 321 -44.61 -8.26 -8.40
C ARG A 321 -45.54 -7.09 -8.12
N GLN A 322 -46.84 -7.36 -8.21
CA GLN A 322 -47.89 -6.43 -7.82
C GLN A 322 -48.79 -7.13 -6.81
N ASP A 323 -48.98 -6.49 -5.65
CA ASP A 323 -49.84 -6.99 -4.58
C ASP A 323 -49.51 -8.42 -4.11
N GLU A 324 -48.22 -8.79 -4.08
CA GLU A 324 -47.79 -10.09 -3.60
C GLU A 324 -48.13 -10.22 -2.11
N ARG A 325 -48.78 -11.32 -1.73
CA ARG A 325 -49.22 -11.56 -0.35
C ARG A 325 -48.05 -12.10 0.47
N LEU A 326 -47.41 -11.25 1.26
CA LEU A 326 -46.33 -11.67 2.15
C LEU A 326 -46.87 -12.42 3.38
N GLN A 327 -47.90 -11.86 4.01
CA GLN A 327 -48.55 -12.41 5.21
C GLN A 327 -49.97 -11.89 5.31
N VAL A 328 -50.98 -12.71 5.02
CA VAL A 328 -52.40 -12.30 5.07
C VAL A 328 -53.17 -13.28 5.99
N PRO A 329 -53.52 -12.87 7.21
CA PRO A 329 -54.33 -13.66 8.13
C PRO A 329 -55.76 -13.86 7.59
N SER A 330 -56.42 -14.93 8.02
CA SER A 330 -57.84 -15.20 7.71
C SER A 330 -58.84 -14.42 8.57
N GLU A 331 -58.35 -13.66 9.56
CA GLU A 331 -59.16 -12.85 10.47
C GLU A 331 -59.69 -11.59 9.76
N LEU A 332 -60.90 -11.16 10.09
CA LEU A 332 -61.54 -9.99 9.45
C LEU A 332 -60.96 -8.65 9.93
N ALA A 333 -60.41 -8.60 11.14
CA ALA A 333 -59.86 -7.40 11.75
C ALA A 333 -58.31 -7.45 11.74
N VAL A 334 -57.71 -6.86 10.71
CA VAL A 334 -56.26 -6.83 10.50
C VAL A 334 -55.78 -5.41 10.24
N VAL A 335 -54.52 -5.13 10.58
CA VAL A 335 -53.85 -3.91 10.16
C VAL A 335 -53.09 -4.19 8.88
N THR A 336 -53.45 -3.49 7.81
CA THR A 336 -52.86 -3.72 6.48
C THR A 336 -51.65 -2.81 6.27
N ILE A 337 -50.55 -3.38 5.80
CA ILE A 337 -49.35 -2.68 5.34
C ILE A 337 -49.05 -3.11 3.90
N ASP A 338 -48.73 -2.16 3.04
CA ASP A 338 -48.26 -2.40 1.67
C ASP A 338 -46.81 -1.90 1.54
N PHE A 339 -45.90 -2.83 1.24
CA PHE A 339 -44.48 -2.54 1.04
C PHE A 339 -44.20 -2.38 -0.45
N ARG A 340 -43.64 -1.23 -0.85
CA ARG A 340 -43.18 -1.04 -2.22
C ARG A 340 -41.66 -0.91 -2.30
N TYR A 341 -41.05 -1.71 -3.17
CA TYR A 341 -39.62 -1.61 -3.46
C TYR A 341 -39.39 -0.60 -4.58
N VAL A 342 -38.56 0.41 -4.29
CA VAL A 342 -38.35 1.56 -5.17
C VAL A 342 -36.85 1.71 -5.39
N THR A 343 -36.44 1.77 -6.65
CA THR A 343 -35.08 2.17 -7.00
C THR A 343 -34.99 3.70 -7.03
N LYS A 344 -33.85 4.29 -6.62
CA LYS A 344 -33.60 5.75 -6.56
C LYS A 344 -34.06 6.59 -7.78
N ALA A 345 -34.29 5.99 -8.93
CA ALA A 345 -34.76 6.66 -10.14
C ALA A 345 -36.27 7.01 -10.14
N ASP A 346 -37.07 6.49 -9.21
CA ASP A 346 -38.55 6.57 -9.27
C ASP A 346 -39.16 7.15 -7.97
N ASP A 347 -38.48 8.09 -7.32
CA ASP A 347 -38.88 8.66 -6.02
C ASP A 347 -40.04 9.67 -6.17
N ARG A 348 -41.27 9.15 -6.31
CA ARG A 348 -42.52 9.93 -6.42
C ARG A 348 -43.40 9.78 -5.17
N ALA A 349 -42.83 10.06 -4.01
CA ALA A 349 -43.50 9.92 -2.71
C ALA A 349 -44.90 10.59 -2.62
N ASP A 350 -45.10 11.73 -3.28
CA ASP A 350 -46.36 12.49 -3.24
C ASP A 350 -47.53 11.83 -4.01
N GLU A 351 -47.25 11.02 -5.03
CA GLU A 351 -48.28 10.24 -5.72
C GLU A 351 -48.74 9.05 -4.85
N TRP A 352 -47.86 8.54 -3.98
CA TRP A 352 -48.09 7.29 -3.27
C TRP A 352 -48.92 7.44 -2.00
N ILE A 353 -48.79 8.57 -1.31
CA ILE A 353 -49.69 8.92 -0.21
C ILE A 353 -51.14 8.97 -0.72
N LYS A 354 -51.35 9.42 -1.96
CA LYS A 354 -52.67 9.46 -2.61
C LYS A 354 -53.16 8.09 -3.06
N GLU A 355 -52.30 7.24 -3.61
CA GLU A 355 -52.67 5.86 -3.98
C GLU A 355 -52.99 4.99 -2.76
N SER A 356 -52.21 5.12 -1.68
CA SER A 356 -52.48 4.43 -0.42
C SER A 356 -53.87 4.80 0.12
N ALA A 357 -54.20 6.10 0.14
CA ALA A 357 -55.50 6.60 0.56
C ALA A 357 -56.69 6.16 -0.31
N ASN A 358 -56.45 5.86 -1.60
CA ASN A 358 -57.47 5.39 -2.55
C ASN A 358 -57.58 3.86 -2.64
N SER A 359 -56.74 3.12 -1.94
CA SER A 359 -56.81 1.66 -1.95
C SER A 359 -58.11 1.21 -1.28
N SER A 360 -58.88 0.37 -1.98
CA SER A 360 -60.10 -0.28 -1.47
C SER A 360 -59.86 -1.23 -0.28
N ARG A 361 -58.64 -1.22 0.27
CA ARG A 361 -58.13 -2.05 1.36
C ARG A 361 -57.94 -1.28 2.66
N ILE A 362 -58.15 0.04 2.66
CA ILE A 362 -58.24 0.84 3.89
C ILE A 362 -59.69 0.82 4.37
N PHE A 363 -59.93 0.14 5.49
CA PHE A 363 -61.17 0.37 6.24
C PHE A 363 -61.09 1.77 6.86
N GLY A 364 -61.72 2.74 6.21
CA GLY A 364 -62.17 3.97 6.86
C GLY A 364 -63.27 3.60 7.85
N TRP A 365 -63.20 4.15 9.06
CA TRP A 365 -64.18 3.95 10.13
C TRP A 365 -65.57 4.41 9.72
#